data_AF-A0A831NJ80-F1
#
_entry.id   AF-A0A831NJ80-F1
#
_cell.length_a   1.000
_cell.length_b   1.000
_cell.length_c   1.000
_cell.angle_alpha   90.00
_cell.angle_beta   90.00
_cell.angle_gamma   90.00
#
_symmetry.space_group_name_H-M   'P 1'
#
loop_
_entity.id
_entity.type
_entity.pdbx_description
1 polymer ?
#
loop_
_entity_poly.entity_id
_entity_poly.type
_entity_poly.pdbx_seq_one_letter_code
_entity_poly.pdbx_strand_id
1 'polypeptide(L)' 'MKILKRLILDIDENLSQIALLENGKLKEYHPEKRDGKNILGNIYKGKIQNVLKGM' A
#
# COMPACT_ATOMS: atom_id res chain seq x y z
N MET A 1 25.31 -16.22 -7.24
CA MET A 1 24.07 -16.69 -7.91
C MET A 1 23.06 -15.55 -7.92
N LYS A 2 22.41 -15.28 -9.06
CA LYS A 2 21.38 -14.23 -9.18
C LYS A 2 20.06 -14.78 -8.64
N ILE A 3 19.45 -14.07 -7.69
CA ILE A 3 18.11 -14.42 -7.19
C ILE A 3 17.07 -13.85 -8.16
N LEU A 4 16.17 -14.69 -8.63
CA LEU A 4 15.06 -14.27 -9.48
C LEU A 4 13.93 -13.75 -8.59
N LYS A 5 13.60 -12.46 -8.72
CA LYS A 5 12.47 -11.84 -8.03
C LYS A 5 11.28 -11.70 -8.97
N ARG A 6 10.08 -12.00 -8.49
CA ARG A 6 8.82 -11.84 -9.22
C ARG A 6 7.78 -11.23 -8.30
N LEU A 7 7.06 -10.23 -8.80
CA LEU A 7 5.88 -9.69 -8.13
C LEU A 7 4.65 -10.23 -8.85
N ILE A 8 3.71 -10.82 -8.11
CA ILE A 8 2.40 -11.22 -8.61
C ILE A 8 1.38 -10.25 -8.03
N LEU A 9 0.52 -9.72 -8.90
CA LEU A 9 -0.54 -8.79 -8.58
C LEU A 9 -1.87 -9.45 -8.95
N ASP A 10 -2.77 -9.57 -7.99
CA ASP A 10 -4.14 -10.02 -8.19
C ASP A 10 -5.07 -8.90 -7.67
N ILE A 11 -5.79 -8.24 -8.57
CA ILE A 11 -6.50 -6.99 -8.28
C ILE A 11 -7.99 -7.19 -8.58
N ASP A 12 -8.80 -7.21 -7.52
CA ASP A 12 -10.26 -7.27 -7.58
C ASP A 12 -10.87 -5.93 -7.09
N GLU A 13 -12.19 -5.77 -7.26
CA GLU A 13 -12.97 -4.65 -6.73
C GLU A 13 -12.91 -4.60 -5.19
N ASN A 14 -12.91 -5.75 -4.52
CA ASN A 14 -12.98 -5.79 -3.06
C ASN A 14 -11.63 -6.03 -2.37
N LEU A 15 -10.70 -6.69 -3.08
CA LEU A 15 -9.45 -7.17 -2.53
C LEU A 15 -8.33 -7.05 -3.56
N SER A 16 -7.28 -6.31 -3.20
CA SER A 16 -6.01 -6.28 -3.94
C SER A 16 -5.00 -7.13 -3.19
N GLN A 17 -4.29 -8.00 -3.90
CA GLN A 17 -3.32 -8.92 -3.32
C GLN A 17 -2.00 -8.83 -4.07
N ILE A 18 -0.91 -8.73 -3.30
CA ILE A 18 0.45 -8.64 -3.85
C ILE A 18 1.30 -9.74 -3.23
N ALA A 19 2.00 -10.51 -4.05
CA ALA A 19 2.94 -11.54 -3.60
C ALA A 19 4.33 -11.32 -4.21
N LEU A 20 5.37 -11.25 -3.37
CA LEU A 20 6.77 -11.26 -3.78
C LEU A 20 7.30 -12.70 -3.72
N LEU A 21 7.81 -13.20 -4.84
CA LEU A 21 8.52 -14.46 -4.90
C LEU A 21 10.01 -14.24 -5.15
N GLU A 22 10.82 -15.05 -4.47
CA GLU A 22 12.25 -15.17 -4.71
C GLU A 22 12.56 -16.62 -5.06
N ASN A 23 13.11 -16.86 -6.26
CA ASN A 23 13.37 -18.21 -6.80
C ASN A 23 12.14 -19.13 -6.74
N GLY A 24 10.96 -18.57 -7.04
CA GLY A 24 9.69 -19.29 -7.03
C GLY A 24 9.14 -19.60 -5.63
N LYS A 25 9.82 -19.19 -4.56
CA LYS A 25 9.32 -19.31 -3.17
C LYS A 25 8.66 -17.99 -2.75
N LEU A 26 7.48 -18.07 -2.14
CA LEU A 26 6.80 -16.92 -1.58
C LEU A 26 7.66 -16.32 -0.45
N LYS A 27 7.90 -15.01 -0.56
CA LYS A 27 8.71 -14.26 0.40
C LYS A 27 7.86 -13.29 1.23
N GLU A 28 6.99 -12.54 0.56
CA GLU A 28 6.08 -11.58 1.19
C GLU A 28 4.70 -11.65 0.52
N TYR A 29 3.65 -11.35 1.28
CA TYR A 29 2.26 -11.35 0.81
C TYR A 29 1.45 -10.26 1.52
N HIS A 30 0.77 -9.42 0.74
CA HIS A 30 0.03 -8.25 1.21
C HIS A 30 -1.38 -8.21 0.60
N PRO A 31 -2.42 -8.61 1.35
CA PRO A 31 -3.81 -8.41 0.98
C PRO A 31 -4.33 -7.06 1.53
N GLU A 32 -4.98 -6.27 0.67
CA GLU A 32 -5.58 -4.99 1.00
C GLU A 32 -7.07 -4.98 0.59
N LYS A 33 -7.96 -4.81 1.57
CA LYS A 33 -9.39 -4.59 1.33
C LYS A 33 -9.64 -3.13 0.98
N ARG A 34 -10.50 -2.86 -0.01
CA ARG A 34 -10.80 -1.47 -0.42
C ARG A 34 -11.66 -0.66 0.57
N ASP A 35 -12.25 -1.29 1.58
CA ASP A 35 -13.17 -0.64 2.52
C ASP A 35 -12.52 0.36 3.50
N GLY A 36 -11.20 0.53 3.47
CA GLY A 36 -10.49 1.51 4.29
C GLY A 36 -9.45 2.27 3.50
N LYS A 37 -9.75 3.50 3.07
CA LYS A 37 -8.72 4.40 2.55
C LYS A 37 -7.75 4.74 3.68
N ASN A 38 -6.57 4.15 3.66
CA ASN A 38 -5.52 4.53 4.61
C ASN A 38 -5.10 5.99 4.33
N ILE A 39 -5.15 6.83 5.35
CA ILE A 39 -4.75 8.25 5.25
C ILE A 39 -3.28 8.47 5.61
N LEU A 40 -2.62 7.46 6.17
CA LEU A 40 -1.22 7.53 6.58
C LEU A 40 -0.29 7.58 5.36
N GLY A 41 0.73 8.43 5.41
CA GLY A 41 1.69 8.59 4.32
C GLY A 41 1.19 9.43 3.14
N ASN A 42 -0.07 9.87 3.17
CA ASN A 42 -0.60 10.74 2.13
C ASN A 42 0.00 12.15 2.25
N ILE A 43 0.34 12.74 1.11
CA ILE A 43 0.81 14.12 1.00
C ILE A 43 -0.34 14.93 0.40
N TYR A 44 -0.78 15.96 1.14
CA TYR A 44 -1.88 16.83 0.72
C TYR A 44 -1.41 18.27 0.53
N LYS A 45 -2.01 18.95 -0.44
CA LYS A 45 -1.91 20.41 -0.59
C LYS A 45 -3.21 21.04 -0.08
N GLY A 46 -3.17 21.59 1.12
CA GLY A 46 -4.33 22.23 1.76
C GLY A 46 -4.29 23.76 1.71
N LYS A 47 -5.47 24.40 1.76
CA LYS A 47 -5.61 25.83 2.07
C LYS A 47 -5.88 25.95 3.58
N ILE A 48 -5.22 26.91 4.25
CA ILE A 48 -5.46 27.19 5.66
C ILE A 48 -6.90 27.69 5.83
N GLN A 49 -7.67 27.05 6.72
CA GLN A 49 -9.05 27.44 7.00
C GLN A 49 -9.15 28.37 8.22
N ASN A 50 -8.52 28.02 9.33
CA ASN A 50 -8.54 28.78 10.59
C ASN A 50 -7.23 28.57 11.37
N VAL A 51 -6.90 29.48 12.28
CA VAL A 51 -5.78 29.37 13.22
C VAL A 51 -6.30 29.57 14.65
N LEU A 52 -6.10 28.57 15.51
CA LEU A 52 -6.35 28.67 16.95
C LEU A 52 -5.02 29.02 17.64
N LYS A 53 -4.99 30.14 18.37
CA LYS A 53 -3.78 30.55 19.11
C LYS A 53 -3.71 29.80 20.44
N GLY A 54 -2.58 29.15 20.73
CA GLY A 54 -2.27 28.57 22.05
C GLY A 54 -2.57 27.08 22.22
N MET A 55 -2.81 26.34 21.14
CA MET A 55 -2.69 24.88 21.10
C MET A 55 -1.27 24.47 20.75
#